data_AF-A0A524AU40-F1
#
_entry.id   AF-A0A524AU40-F1
#
_cell.length_a   1.000
_cell.length_b   1.000
_cell.length_c   1.000
_cell.angle_alpha   90.00
_cell.angle_beta   90.00
_cell.angle_gamma   90.00
#
_symmetry.space_group_name_H-M   'P 1'
#
loop_
_entity.id
_entity.type
_entity.pdbx_description
1 polymer ?
#
loop_
_entity_poly.entity_id
_entity_poly.type
_entity_poly.pdbx_seq_one_letter_code
_entity_poly.pdbx_strand_id
1 'polypeptide(L)'
;MNAALDKTIPILIEPLVQMGIYGSQEEALKNLVLRHVQEQIDEAEQEIARFQKKYGTSFEEWSDSLLGKATIKEEDDWMEWESARDMLESWRRIKADIEQIDVSTNPAGPP
;
A
#
# COMPACT_ATOMS: atom_id res chain seq x y z
N MET A 1 -8.18 -19.39 11.32
CA MET A 1 -9.13 -18.49 10.64
C MET A 1 -10.35 -18.31 11.54
N ASN A 2 -10.89 -17.09 11.65
CA ASN A 2 -12.09 -16.82 12.44
C ASN A 2 -13.31 -17.26 11.62
N ALA A 3 -14.14 -18.17 12.15
CA ALA A 3 -15.30 -18.71 11.42
C ALA A 3 -16.29 -17.65 10.90
N ALA A 4 -16.25 -16.42 11.45
CA ALA A 4 -17.00 -15.28 10.93
C ALA A 4 -16.39 -14.69 9.64
N LEU A 5 -15.06 -14.62 9.54
CA LEU A 5 -14.35 -14.11 8.35
C LEU A 5 -14.56 -15.03 7.15
N ASP A 6 -14.50 -16.35 7.38
CA ASP A 6 -14.66 -17.38 6.34
C ASP A 6 -16.02 -17.29 5.63
N LYS A 7 -17.05 -16.78 6.33
CA LYS A 7 -18.39 -16.57 5.76
C LYS A 7 -18.54 -15.18 5.13
N THR A 8 -17.91 -14.16 5.71
CA THR A 8 -18.12 -12.77 5.32
C THR A 8 -17.41 -12.44 4.00
N ILE A 9 -16.20 -12.97 3.79
CA ILE A 9 -15.42 -12.69 2.58
C ILE A 9 -16.18 -13.12 1.31
N PRO A 10 -16.68 -14.37 1.18
CA PRO A 10 -17.48 -14.76 0.02
C PRO A 10 -18.69 -13.86 -0.22
N ILE A 11 -19.43 -13.48 0.83
CA ILE A 11 -20.62 -12.61 0.73
C ILE A 11 -20.28 -11.26 0.09
N LEU A 12 -19.12 -10.69 0.42
CA LEU A 12 -18.68 -9.40 -0.11
C LEU A 12 -18.13 -9.49 -1.54
N ILE A 13 -17.52 -10.62 -1.89
CA ILE A 13 -16.75 -10.79 -3.13
C ILE A 13 -17.58 -11.42 -4.25
N GLU A 14 -18.43 -12.39 -3.93
CA GLU A 14 -19.22 -13.15 -4.90
C GLU A 14 -20.04 -12.27 -5.86
N PRO A 15 -20.69 -11.16 -5.43
CA PRO A 15 -21.41 -10.29 -6.37
C PRO A 15 -20.52 -9.75 -7.49
N LEU A 16 -19.23 -9.50 -7.22
CA LEU A 16 -18.29 -8.99 -8.21
C LEU A 16 -17.93 -10.06 -9.25
N VAL A 17 -17.86 -11.32 -8.83
CA VAL A 17 -17.63 -12.47 -9.72
C VAL A 17 -18.88 -12.76 -10.55
N GLN A 18 -20.07 -12.76 -9.94
CA GLN A 18 -21.35 -12.99 -10.62
C GLN A 18 -21.65 -11.91 -11.68
N MET A 19 -21.19 -10.68 -11.46
CA MET A 19 -21.27 -9.59 -12.45
C MET A 19 -20.21 -9.69 -13.56
N GLY A 20 -19.31 -10.67 -13.51
CA GLY A 20 -18.24 -10.85 -14.49
C GLY A 20 -17.11 -9.83 -14.38
N ILE A 21 -16.96 -9.15 -13.23
CA ILE A 21 -15.88 -8.16 -13.00
C ILE A 21 -14.54 -8.88 -12.76
N TYR A 22 -14.57 -10.04 -12.09
CA TYR A 22 -13.42 -10.89 -11.83
C TYR A 22 -13.75 -12.35 -12.17
N GLY A 23 -12.72 -13.16 -12.48
CA GLY A 23 -12.88 -14.57 -12.84
C GLY A 23 -13.06 -15.50 -11.65
N SER A 24 -12.56 -15.14 -10.46
CA SER A 24 -12.72 -15.91 -9.22
C SER A 24 -12.78 -15.03 -7.97
N GLN A 25 -13.18 -15.62 -6.84
CA GLN A 25 -13.19 -14.91 -5.56
C GLN A 25 -11.77 -14.60 -5.08
N GLU A 26 -10.84 -15.51 -5.31
CA GLU A 26 -9.42 -15.37 -4.97
C GLU A 26 -8.76 -14.27 -5.80
N GLU A 27 -9.06 -14.21 -7.10
CA GLU A 27 -8.62 -13.12 -7.97
C GLU A 27 -9.20 -11.78 -7.52
N ALA A 28 -10.50 -11.73 -7.23
CA ALA A 28 -11.16 -10.52 -6.78
C ALA A 28 -10.55 -10.01 -5.47
N LEU A 29 -10.35 -10.88 -4.48
CA LEU A 29 -9.75 -10.53 -3.21
C LEU A 29 -8.30 -10.03 -3.39
N LYS A 30 -7.48 -10.76 -4.15
CA LYS A 30 -6.09 -10.35 -4.44
C LYS A 30 -6.06 -8.95 -5.07
N ASN A 31 -6.89 -8.70 -6.08
CA ASN A 31 -6.93 -7.41 -6.76
C ASN A 31 -7.43 -6.27 -5.87
N LEU A 32 -8.41 -6.53 -4.98
CA LEU A 32 -8.89 -5.54 -4.02
C LEU A 32 -7.82 -5.16 -3.00
N VAL A 33 -7.09 -6.15 -2.47
CA VAL A 33 -5.97 -5.89 -1.56
C VAL A 33 -4.85 -5.13 -2.28
N LEU A 34 -4.48 -5.55 -3.50
CA LEU A 34 -3.47 -4.85 -4.30
C LEU A 34 -3.85 -3.40 -4.60
N ARG A 35 -5.14 -3.12 -4.85
CA ARG A 35 -5.63 -1.75 -5.02
C ARG A 35 -5.41 -0.91 -3.76
N HIS A 36 -5.79 -1.44 -2.59
CA HIS A 36 -5.57 -0.74 -1.33
C HIS A 36 -4.08 -0.50 -1.06
N VAL A 37 -3.22 -1.49 -1.30
CA VAL A 37 -1.77 -1.34 -1.17
C VAL A 37 -1.24 -0.27 -2.13
N GLN A 38 -1.76 -0.20 -3.36
CA GLN A 38 -1.37 0.84 -4.31
C GLN A 38 -1.82 2.24 -3.83
N GLU A 39 -3.03 2.39 -3.28
CA GLU A 39 -3.48 3.66 -2.71
C GLU A 39 -2.53 4.14 -1.59
N GLN A 40 -2.07 3.22 -0.73
CA GLN A 40 -1.11 3.55 0.33
C GLN A 40 0.28 3.94 -0.21
N ILE A 41 0.73 3.32 -1.30
CA ILE A 41 1.95 3.72 -2.01
C ILE A 41 1.79 5.14 -2.56
N ASP A 42 0.67 5.42 -3.24
CA ASP A 42 0.39 6.71 -3.85
C ASP A 42 0.33 7.83 -2.81
N GLU A 43 -0.27 7.58 -1.64
CA GLU A 43 -0.32 8.51 -0.51
C GLU A 43 1.09 8.82 0.03
N ALA A 44 1.92 7.80 0.25
CA ALA A 44 3.30 7.99 0.73
C ALA A 44 4.18 8.73 -0.30
N GLU A 45 4.02 8.43 -1.60
CA GLU A 45 4.71 9.15 -2.67
C GLU A 45 4.30 10.62 -2.75
N GLN A 46 3.01 10.93 -2.59
CA GLN A 46 2.51 12.30 -2.53
C GLN A 46 3.08 13.07 -1.33
N GLU A 47 3.18 12.42 -0.19
CA GLU A 47 3.75 13.00 1.03
C GLU A 47 5.23 13.33 0.86
N ILE A 48 6.02 12.39 0.32
CA ILE A 48 7.43 12.60 -0.03
C ILE A 48 7.56 13.76 -1.02
N ALA A 49 6.73 13.79 -2.07
CA ALA A 49 6.76 14.85 -3.07
C ALA A 49 6.42 16.24 -2.47
N ARG A 50 5.51 16.28 -1.49
CA ARG A 50 5.16 17.50 -0.75
C ARG A 50 6.38 18.07 -0.04
N PHE A 51 7.15 17.23 0.66
CA PHE A 51 8.35 17.67 1.35
C PHE A 51 9.49 18.05 0.40
N GLN A 52 9.73 17.26 -0.66
CA GLN A 52 10.68 17.61 -1.72
C GLN A 52 10.38 18.99 -2.31
N LYS A 53 9.10 19.30 -2.54
CA LYS A 53 8.67 20.61 -3.02
C LYS A 53 8.86 21.71 -1.98
N LYS A 54 8.57 21.42 -0.70
CA LYS A 54 8.70 22.37 0.42
C LYS A 54 10.15 22.82 0.63
N TYR A 55 11.10 21.90 0.56
CA TYR A 55 12.52 22.17 0.81
C TYR A 55 13.36 22.35 -0.46
N GLY A 56 12.82 21.98 -1.62
CA GLY A 56 13.46 22.19 -2.92
C GLY A 56 14.69 21.32 -3.18
N THR A 57 14.81 20.20 -2.45
CA THR A 57 15.99 19.32 -2.46
C THR A 57 15.56 17.89 -2.12
N SER A 58 16.46 16.92 -2.24
CA SER A 58 16.20 15.55 -1.78
C SER A 58 16.18 15.45 -0.25
N PHE A 59 15.61 14.38 0.29
CA PHE A 59 15.61 14.15 1.75
C PHE A 59 17.04 14.05 2.29
N GLU A 60 17.94 13.37 1.58
CA GLU A 60 19.34 13.20 1.97
C GLU A 60 20.06 14.54 2.07
N GLU A 61 19.98 15.36 1.01
CA GLU A 61 20.58 16.70 0.99
C GLU A 61 20.00 17.60 2.08
N TRP A 62 18.68 17.52 2.32
CA TRP A 62 18.04 18.28 3.37
C TRP A 62 18.46 17.82 4.77
N SER A 63 18.52 16.51 5.00
CA SER A 63 18.96 15.89 6.27
C SER A 63 20.37 16.34 6.63
N ASP A 64 21.29 16.27 5.68
CA ASP A 64 22.67 16.74 5.87
C ASP A 64 22.71 18.24 6.17
N SER A 65 21.83 19.01 5.52
CA SER A 65 21.72 20.44 5.75
C SER A 65 21.22 20.80 7.15
N LEU A 66 20.56 19.90 7.89
CA LEU A 66 19.99 20.18 9.22
C LEU A 66 20.94 19.87 10.38
N LEU A 67 22.03 19.14 10.13
CA LEU A 67 22.95 18.66 11.17
C LEU A 67 23.47 19.79 12.06
N GLY A 68 23.16 19.71 13.35
CA GLY A 68 23.61 20.64 14.38
C GLY A 68 22.95 22.03 14.36
N LYS A 69 21.91 22.25 13.54
CA LYS A 69 21.23 23.55 13.45
C LYS A 69 19.73 23.48 13.16
N ALA A 70 19.13 22.29 13.18
CA ALA A 70 17.70 22.11 12.96
C ALA A 70 16.86 22.87 14.00
N THR A 71 15.78 23.48 13.53
CA THR A 71 14.70 23.95 14.41
C THR A 71 13.76 22.78 14.76
N ILE A 72 13.03 22.87 15.87
CA ILE A 72 12.02 21.86 16.26
C ILE A 72 11.06 21.55 15.11
N LYS A 73 10.62 22.58 14.39
CA LYS A 73 9.73 22.40 13.24
C LYS A 73 10.39 21.60 12.11
N GLU A 74 11.66 21.85 11.84
CA GLU A 74 12.40 21.09 10.83
C GLU A 74 12.65 19.65 11.28
N GLU A 75 12.84 19.40 12.58
CA GLU A 75 12.90 18.04 13.14
C GLU A 75 11.57 17.31 12.98
N ASP A 76 10.44 17.95 13.27
CA ASP A 76 9.09 17.39 13.05
C ASP A 76 8.86 17.04 11.58
N ASP A 77 9.13 18.00 10.68
CA ASP A 77 9.00 17.81 9.24
C ASP A 77 9.96 16.71 8.73
N TRP A 78 11.14 16.56 9.34
CA TRP A 78 12.10 15.51 9.02
C TRP A 78 11.59 14.14 9.43
N MET A 79 11.05 14.00 10.64
CA MET A 79 10.47 12.75 11.13
C MET A 79 9.28 12.31 10.28
N GLU A 80 8.42 13.25 9.88
CA GLU A 80 7.30 12.95 8.98
C GLU A 80 7.77 12.49 7.59
N TRP A 81 8.78 13.14 7.03
CA TRP A 81 9.32 12.75 5.73
C TRP A 81 10.05 11.40 5.78
N GLU A 82 10.84 11.14 6.82
CA GLU A 82 11.48 9.84 7.04
C GLU A 82 10.44 8.72 7.14
N SER A 83 9.42 8.92 7.97
CA SER A 83 8.32 7.97 8.15
C SER A 83 7.60 7.65 6.83
N ALA A 84 7.32 8.68 6.00
CA ALA A 84 6.70 8.47 4.68
C ALA A 84 7.56 7.59 3.76
N ARG A 85 8.90 7.71 3.82
CA ARG A 85 9.82 6.86 3.05
C ARG A 85 9.82 5.42 3.54
N ASP A 86 9.87 5.22 4.84
CA ASP A 86 9.84 3.88 5.45
C ASP A 86 8.52 3.17 5.17
N MET A 87 7.40 3.90 5.23
CA MET A 87 6.09 3.41 4.83
C MET A 87 6.05 3.02 3.36
N LEU A 88 6.59 3.86 2.47
CA LEU A 88 6.66 3.57 1.04
C LEU A 88 7.44 2.28 0.75
N GLU A 89 8.60 2.10 1.39
CA GLU A 89 9.39 0.87 1.24
C GLU A 89 8.60 -0.36 1.72
N SER A 90 7.96 -0.24 2.89
CA SER A 90 7.15 -1.32 3.48
C SER A 90 5.99 -1.72 2.57
N TRP A 91 5.23 -0.75 2.04
CA TRP A 91 4.11 -1.02 1.14
C TRP A 91 4.55 -1.61 -0.20
N ARG A 92 5.68 -1.15 -0.76
CA ARG A 92 6.26 -1.74 -1.98
C ARG A 92 6.65 -3.20 -1.76
N ARG A 93 7.19 -3.55 -0.60
CA ARG A 93 7.49 -4.94 -0.24
C ARG A 93 6.22 -5.79 -0.12
N ILE A 94 5.21 -5.30 0.59
CA ILE A 94 3.91 -5.97 0.71
C ILE A 94 3.29 -6.21 -0.66
N LYS A 95 3.34 -5.22 -1.56
CA LYS A 95 2.85 -5.34 -2.94
C LYS A 95 3.56 -6.48 -3.67
N ALA A 96 4.89 -6.49 -3.64
CA ALA A 96 5.70 -7.52 -4.28
C ALA A 96 5.41 -8.92 -3.73
N ASP A 97 5.21 -9.05 -2.42
CA ASP A 97 4.87 -10.32 -1.78
C ASP A 97 3.49 -10.82 -2.25
N ILE A 98 2.49 -9.94 -2.31
CA ILE A 98 1.13 -10.30 -2.77
C ILE A 98 1.11 -10.65 -4.25
N GLU A 99 1.85 -9.92 -5.10
CA GLU A 99 1.92 -10.18 -6.54
C GLU A 99 2.42 -11.59 -6.84
N GLN A 100 3.34 -12.12 -6.04
CA GLN A 100 3.88 -13.48 -6.16
C GLN A 100 2.91 -14.60 -5.75
N ILE A 101 1.81 -14.29 -5.05
CA ILE A 101 0.82 -15.29 -4.66
C ILE A 101 0.07 -15.77 -5.91
N ASP A 102 0.24 -17.04 -6.28
CA ASP A 102 -0.53 -17.63 -7.37
C ASP A 102 -1.96 -17.94 -6.90
N VAL A 103 -2.93 -17.26 -7.51
CA VAL A 103 -4.37 -17.45 -7.28
C VAL A 103 -5.05 -18.17 -8.44
N SER A 104 -4.27 -18.62 -9.44
CA SER A 104 -4.77 -19.23 -10.68
C SER A 104 -5.15 -20.71 -10.51
N THR A 105 -4.90 -21.30 -9.33
CA THR A 105 -5.18 -22.71 -9.04
C THR A 105 -6.38 -22.88 -8.11
N ASN A 106 -7.59 -22.52 -8.56
CA ASN A 106 -8.81 -23.12 -8.01
C ASN A 106 -9.93 -23.20 -9.06
N PRO A 107 -9.97 -24.29 -9.86
CA PRO A 107 -11.06 -24.53 -10.82
C PRO A 107 -12.27 -25.17 -10.12
N ALA A 108 -12.82 -24.51 -9.09
CA ALA A 108 -13.97 -25.03 -8.35
C ALA A 108 -15.10 -23.99 -8.22
N GLY A 109 -15.65 -23.58 -9.36
CA GLY A 109 -17.06 -23.19 -9.45
C GLY A 109 -17.90 -24.47 -9.69
N PRO A 110 -18.99 -24.73 -8.94
CA PRO A 110 -19.81 -25.91 -9.16
C PRO A 110 -20.58 -25.83 -10.49
N PRO A 111 -20.96 -26.98 -11.09
CA PRO A 111 -21.73 -27.05 -12.34
C PRO A 111 -23.16 -26.49 -12.24
#